data_AF-A0A1B7MPQ7-F1
#
_entry.id   AF-A0A1B7MPQ7-F1
#
_cell.length_a   1.000
_cell.length_b   1.000
_cell.length_c   1.000
_cell.angle_alpha   90.00
_cell.angle_beta   90.00
_cell.angle_gamma   90.00
#
_symmetry.space_group_name_H-M   'P 1'
#
loop_
_entity.id
_entity.type
_entity.pdbx_description
1 polymer ?
#
loop_
_entity_poly.entity_id
_entity_poly.type
_entity_poly.pdbx_seq_one_letter_code
_entity_poly.pdbx_strand_id
1 'polypeptide(L)' 'MLLFLNFLQCHFKVHTIHRFSIRACRFMDAYEKGLNRNQAAWASKKYRGHRVLPESILRDFDRAHM' A
#
# COMPACT_ATOMS: atom_id res chain seq x y z
N MET A 1 -34.89 8.54 8.80
CA MET A 1 -33.82 9.40 8.23
C MET A 1 -32.46 9.24 8.92
N LEU A 2 -32.37 8.97 10.23
CA LEU A 2 -31.09 8.81 10.96
C LEU A 2 -30.32 7.49 10.69
N LEU A 3 -30.98 6.44 10.17
CA LEU A 3 -30.32 5.18 9.82
C LEU A 3 -29.44 5.28 8.56
N PHE A 4 -29.78 6.17 7.62
CA PHE A 4 -29.00 6.39 6.40
C PHE A 4 -27.65 7.08 6.68
N LEU A 5 -27.60 7.99 7.65
CA LEU A 5 -26.36 8.66 8.05
C LEU A 5 -25.39 7.68 8.74
N ASN A 6 -25.88 6.81 9.62
CA ASN A 6 -25.03 5.81 10.27
C ASN A 6 -24.43 4.81 9.28
N PHE A 7 -25.16 4.44 8.24
CA PHE A 7 -24.66 3.56 7.18
C PHE A 7 -23.56 4.23 6.35
N LEU A 8 -23.73 5.52 6.00
CA LEU A 8 -22.74 6.30 5.26
C LEU A 8 -21.47 6.57 6.11
N GLN A 9 -21.65 6.85 7.40
CA GLN A 9 -20.55 7.06 8.35
C GLN A 9 -19.73 5.78 8.56
N CYS A 10 -20.41 4.62 8.66
CA CYS A 10 -19.78 3.32 8.78
C CYS A 10 -19.00 2.95 7.50
N HIS A 11 -19.63 3.13 6.33
CA HIS A 11 -18.99 2.89 5.03
C HIS A 11 -17.72 3.74 4.85
N PHE A 12 -17.77 5.03 5.17
CA PHE A 12 -16.59 5.89 5.07
C PHE A 12 -15.44 5.42 5.97
N LYS A 13 -15.74 5.00 7.21
CA LYS A 13 -14.75 4.54 8.20
C LYS A 13 -14.03 3.25 7.75
N VAL A 14 -14.76 2.31 7.16
CA VAL A 14 -14.22 1.06 6.63
C VAL A 14 -13.27 1.33 5.45
N HIS A 15 -13.65 2.22 4.52
CA HIS A 15 -12.78 2.58 3.38
C HIS A 15 -11.45 3.22 3.80
N THR A 16 -11.41 3.97 4.90
CA THR A 16 -10.16 4.52 5.44
C THR A 16 -9.28 3.43 6.05
N ILE A 17 -9.86 2.50 6.82
CA ILE A 17 -9.14 1.38 7.44
C ILE A 17 -8.55 0.45 6.37
N HIS A 18 -9.32 0.13 5.33
CA HIS A 18 -8.84 -0.69 4.21
C HIS A 18 -7.69 -0.01 3.46
N ARG A 19 -7.76 1.31 3.23
CA ARG A 19 -6.67 2.05 2.59
C ARG A 19 -5.40 2.10 3.43
N PHE A 20 -5.52 2.15 4.75
CA PHE A 20 -4.37 2.14 5.65
C PHE A 20 -3.75 0.74 5.76
N SER A 21 -4.56 -0.29 5.98
CA SER A 21 -4.11 -1.68 6.06
C SER A 21 -3.41 -2.13 4.77
N ILE A 22 -3.95 -1.83 3.59
CA ILE A 22 -3.29 -2.16 2.32
C ILE A 22 -1.94 -1.46 2.18
N ARG A 23 -1.80 -0.22 2.65
CA ARG A 23 -0.51 0.48 2.66
C ARG A 23 0.48 -0.20 3.61
N ALA A 24 0.05 -0.57 4.80
CA ALA A 24 0.89 -1.28 5.77
C ALA A 24 1.36 -2.62 5.19
N CYS A 25 0.46 -3.41 4.58
CA CYS A 25 0.81 -4.68 3.94
C CYS A 25 1.90 -4.53 2.86
N ARG A 26 1.87 -3.45 2.06
CA ARG A 26 2.91 -3.20 1.04
C ARG A 26 4.28 -2.91 1.65
N PHE A 27 4.32 -2.19 2.77
CA PHE A 27 5.57 -1.96 3.48
C PHE A 27 6.09 -3.25 4.11
N MET A 28 5.20 -4.08 4.68
CA MET A 28 5.58 -5.38 5.25
C MET A 28 6.14 -6.32 4.17
N ASP A 29 5.45 -6.44 3.04
CA ASP A 29 5.91 -7.24 1.88
C ASP A 29 7.24 -6.70 1.31
N ALA A 30 7.44 -5.38 1.35
CA ALA A 30 8.72 -4.79 0.96
C ALA A 30 9.86 -5.23 1.90
N TYR A 31 9.63 -5.19 3.21
CA TYR A 31 10.62 -5.62 4.20
C TYR A 31 10.89 -7.11 4.16
N GLU A 32 9.87 -7.94 3.92
CA GLU A 32 10.01 -9.39 3.73
C GLU A 32 10.95 -9.70 2.54
N LYS A 33 10.88 -8.89 1.49
CA LYS A 33 11.78 -8.97 0.31
C LYS A 33 13.16 -8.32 0.52
N GLY A 34 13.47 -7.84 1.74
CA GLY A 34 14.76 -7.24 2.07
C GLY A 34 14.97 -5.81 1.52
N LEU A 35 13.91 -5.10 1.15
CA LEU A 35 14.01 -3.73 0.67
C LEU A 35 14.34 -2.75 1.81
N ASN A 36 15.25 -1.81 1.55
CA ASN A 36 15.58 -0.74 2.48
C ASN A 36 14.48 0.34 2.54
N ARG A 37 14.48 1.23 3.54
CA ARG A 37 13.41 2.23 3.76
C ARG A 37 13.09 3.07 2.51
N ASN A 38 14.12 3.49 1.79
CA ASN A 38 13.99 4.33 0.60
C ASN A 38 13.37 3.54 -0.56
N GLN A 39 13.79 2.28 -0.71
CA GLN A 39 13.26 1.35 -1.69
C GLN A 39 11.80 0.99 -1.40
N ALA A 40 11.47 0.71 -0.14
CA ALA A 40 10.11 0.42 0.29
C ALA A 40 9.14 1.61 0.09
N ALA A 41 9.61 2.84 0.33
CA ALA A 41 8.83 4.05 0.08
C ALA A 41 8.60 4.27 -1.43
N TRP A 42 9.62 4.05 -2.26
CA TRP A 42 9.51 4.10 -3.71
C TRP A 42 8.56 3.03 -4.25
N ALA A 43 8.73 1.77 -3.82
CA ALA A 43 7.90 0.62 -4.14
C ALA A 43 6.43 0.89 -3.83
N SER A 44 6.13 1.38 -2.64
CA SER A 44 4.79 1.73 -2.19
C SER A 44 4.15 2.86 -3.02
N LYS A 45 4.96 3.75 -3.60
CA LYS A 45 4.51 4.81 -4.50
C LYS A 45 4.29 4.31 -5.94
N LYS A 46 5.19 3.45 -6.45
CA LYS A 46 5.14 2.87 -7.79
C LYS A 46 3.97 1.89 -7.93
N TYR A 47 3.78 1.01 -6.95
CA TYR A 47 2.80 -0.08 -6.99
C TYR A 47 1.53 0.22 -6.16
N ARG A 48 1.04 1.46 -6.23
CA ARG A 48 -0.18 1.89 -5.48
C ARG A 48 -1.45 1.10 -5.80
N GLY A 49 -1.49 0.34 -6.90
CA GLY A 49 -2.60 -0.53 -7.30
C GLY A 49 -2.42 -2.00 -6.95
N HIS A 50 -1.22 -2.47 -6.61
CA HIS A 50 -0.96 -3.90 -6.38
C HIS A 50 -0.97 -4.22 -4.89
N ARG A 51 -1.52 -5.37 -4.50
CA ARG A 51 -1.50 -5.81 -3.09
C ARG A 51 -0.20 -6.47 -2.71
N VAL A 52 0.48 -7.09 -3.68
CA VAL A 52 1.77 -7.77 -3.55
C VAL A 52 2.74 -7.13 -4.53
N LEU A 53 3.94 -6.85 -4.07
CA LEU A 53 5.04 -6.31 -4.87
C LEU A 53 5.61 -7.44 -5.73
N PRO A 54 5.87 -7.20 -7.02
CA PRO A 54 6.49 -8.21 -7.88
C PRO A 54 7.93 -8.48 -7.46
N GLU A 55 8.42 -9.70 -7.69
CA GLU A 55 9.81 -10.09 -7.38
C GLU A 55 10.84 -9.26 -8.17
N SER A 56 10.44 -8.67 -9.30
CA SER A 56 11.29 -7.80 -10.13
C SER A 56 11.60 -6.44 -9.49
N ILE A 57 11.04 -6.15 -8.31
CA ILE A 57 11.05 -4.80 -7.73
C ILE A 57 12.45 -4.24 -7.46
N LEU A 58 13.42 -5.10 -7.10
CA LEU A 58 14.81 -4.70 -6.91
C LEU A 58 15.41 -4.20 -8.23
N ARG A 59 15.21 -4.95 -9.32
CA ARG A 59 15.67 -4.56 -10.66
C ARG A 59 15.00 -3.27 -11.14
N ASP A 60 13.70 -3.13 -10.86
CA ASP A 60 12.93 -1.93 -11.22
C ASP A 60 13.39 -0.71 -10.42
N PHE A 61 13.77 -0.90 -9.16
CA PHE A 61 14.33 0.15 -8.32
C PHE A 61 15.71 0.58 -8.83
N ASP A 62 16.61 -0.37 -9.11
CA ASP A 62 17.96 -0.09 -9.61
C ASP A 62 17.90 0.67 -10.93
N ARG A 63 17.05 0.24 -11.87
CA ARG A 63 16.82 0.96 -13.13
C ARG A 63 16.31 2.39 -12.93
N ALA A 64 15.49 2.63 -11.91
CA ALA A 64 14.93 3.95 -11.65
C ALA A 64 15.91 4.91 -10.95
N HIS A 65 17.03 4.41 -10.41
CA HIS A 65 18.05 5.18 -9.70
C HIS A 65 19.45 5.08 -10.33
N MET A 66 19.57 4.47 -11.52
CA MET A 66 20.67 4.66 -12.46
C MET A 66 20.48 5.96 -13.23
#